data_AF-A0A1Y4IDP2-F1
#
_entry.id   AF-A0A1Y4IDP2-F1
#
_cell.length_a   1.000
_cell.length_b   1.000
_cell.length_c   1.000
_cell.angle_alpha   90.00
_cell.angle_beta   90.00
_cell.angle_gamma   90.00
#
_symmetry.space_group_name_H-M   'P 1'
#
loop_
_entity.id
_entity.type
_entity.pdbx_description
1 polymer ?
#
loop_
_entity_poly.entity_id
_entity_poly.type
_entity_poly.pdbx_seq_one_letter_code
_entity_poly.pdbx_strand_id
1 'polypeptide(L)'
;MTRTTRISDLIIPKFWPAFNDREHTHKILTSGRAGTKSSEAAIEVVYKIVSEEDCSAVVIRKRHNKLRKTVYKEIKRAIKRLGLPESLFKITVSPMEITYKPNGNTIYFTGSDSIDDTKGIIDENKPIKIVLLDEVSEFFTDGEGEDELQNIEATFIRGNAEGFQMLYLYNPPKNPNAPVVVWCRKMEKRPDCIHVHVDYRDVPPDWLGAKLIESAEILRELDERQWRWLWLGLSIGVDELIYYMFGDASIARPSQERYRIIGVGVDYGQQNATTYQAAGLNESLHRLEGLGEYYHSGRESGTQKSPSEYAKDFVKFLDELHETYSCSYFYTFIDPSARGLMEEIKRATRGIGYNVLIRDAENDVALGISRVQKLLTFKMMTVSPDQENAVREFGLYEYDKKSIERGREEPVKQDDHGMDAIRYLVMGMWSKIKNYLPVRDKEEEPEGVIK
;
A
#
# COMPACT_ATOMS: atom_id res chain seq x y z
N MET A 1 -32.34 34.35 22.85
CA MET A 1 -31.29 34.56 21.84
C MET A 1 -31.14 33.28 21.05
N THR A 2 -31.37 33.30 19.75
CA THR A 2 -30.99 32.20 18.85
C THR A 2 -29.47 32.15 18.79
N ARG A 3 -28.87 31.06 19.28
CA ARG A 3 -27.42 30.86 19.24
C ARG A 3 -27.04 30.47 17.82
N THR A 4 -26.33 31.35 17.11
CA THR A 4 -25.78 31.05 15.78
C THR A 4 -24.43 30.35 15.94
N THR A 5 -24.27 29.17 15.34
CA THR A 5 -23.02 28.42 15.31
C THR A 5 -22.38 28.56 13.93
N ARG A 6 -21.14 29.03 13.84
CA ARG A 6 -20.40 29.03 12.58
C ARG A 6 -19.64 27.71 12.45
N ILE A 7 -19.80 27.03 11.32
CA ILE A 7 -19.11 25.76 11.06
C ILE A 7 -17.59 25.97 11.06
N SER A 8 -17.12 27.09 10.53
CA SER A 8 -15.69 27.49 10.55
C SER A 8 -15.07 27.53 11.95
N ASP A 9 -15.89 27.66 13.01
CA ASP A 9 -15.42 27.66 14.40
C ASP A 9 -15.34 26.23 14.98
N LEU A 10 -15.83 25.22 14.24
CA LEU A 10 -15.86 23.82 14.64
C LEU A 10 -14.88 22.93 13.86
N ILE A 11 -14.44 23.40 12.69
CA ILE A 11 -13.52 22.69 11.80
C ILE A 11 -12.30 23.56 11.51
N ILE A 12 -11.12 22.94 11.47
CA ILE A 12 -9.87 23.67 11.23
C ILE A 12 -9.81 24.22 9.79
N PRO A 13 -9.08 25.33 9.55
CA PRO A 13 -9.01 25.96 8.22
C PRO A 13 -8.64 25.03 7.07
N LYS A 14 -7.78 24.05 7.35
CA LYS A 14 -7.29 23.10 6.36
C LYS A 14 -8.37 22.18 5.79
N PHE A 15 -9.47 21.98 6.51
CA PHE A 15 -10.62 21.22 6.01
C PHE A 15 -11.67 22.08 5.29
N TRP A 16 -11.62 23.41 5.40
CA TRP A 16 -12.67 24.26 4.79
C TRP A 16 -12.86 24.05 3.28
N PRO A 17 -11.81 23.90 2.46
CA PRO A 17 -11.99 23.61 1.04
C PRO A 17 -12.73 22.29 0.83
N ALA A 18 -12.29 21.21 1.50
CA ALA A 18 -12.93 19.90 1.39
C ALA A 18 -14.37 19.91 1.92
N PHE A 19 -14.66 20.57 3.03
CA PHE A 19 -16.01 20.63 3.59
C PHE A 19 -17.02 21.34 2.66
N ASN A 20 -16.56 22.40 1.98
CA ASN A 20 -17.41 23.16 1.03
C ASN A 20 -17.43 22.56 -0.38
N ASP A 21 -16.56 21.60 -0.66
CA ASP A 21 -16.51 20.92 -1.95
C ASP A 21 -17.80 20.13 -2.21
N ARG A 22 -18.36 20.34 -3.40
CA ARG A 22 -19.54 19.64 -3.93
C ARG A 22 -19.27 18.97 -5.27
N GLU A 23 -18.08 19.16 -5.84
CA GLU A 23 -17.72 18.68 -7.17
C GLU A 23 -17.07 17.31 -7.12
N HIS A 24 -16.25 17.03 -6.10
CA HIS A 24 -15.50 15.78 -6.01
C HIS A 24 -16.33 14.69 -5.33
N THR A 25 -16.35 13.53 -5.95
CA THR A 25 -16.99 12.31 -5.43
C THR A 25 -16.21 11.77 -4.24
N HIS A 26 -14.87 11.77 -4.29
CA HIS A 26 -14.03 11.15 -3.27
C HIS A 26 -13.27 12.19 -2.46
N LYS A 27 -13.41 12.13 -1.13
CA LYS A 27 -12.62 12.91 -0.18
C LYS A 27 -11.89 11.98 0.76
N ILE A 28 -10.56 11.96 0.64
CA ILE A 28 -9.70 11.21 1.56
C ILE A 28 -9.20 12.18 2.62
N LEU A 29 -9.43 11.87 3.89
CA LEU A 29 -8.90 12.64 5.00
C LEU A 29 -7.97 11.75 5.81
N THR A 30 -6.68 12.08 5.82
CA THR A 30 -5.68 11.39 6.64
C THR A 30 -5.17 12.30 7.74
N SER A 31 -4.73 11.70 8.84
CA SER A 31 -4.10 12.49 9.88
C SER A 31 -3.15 11.71 10.77
N GLY A 32 -2.25 12.43 11.44
CA GLY A 32 -1.67 11.96 12.70
C GLY A 32 -2.67 12.00 13.86
N ARG A 33 -2.23 11.63 15.06
CA ARG A 33 -3.08 11.75 16.26
C ARG A 33 -3.54 13.18 16.48
N ALA A 34 -4.79 13.29 16.93
CA ALA A 34 -5.44 14.55 17.24
C ALA A 34 -5.63 15.53 16.06
N GLY A 35 -5.48 15.09 14.81
CA GLY A 35 -5.75 15.93 13.61
C GLY A 35 -7.23 16.25 13.33
N THR A 36 -8.17 15.86 14.19
CA THR A 36 -9.62 16.22 14.09
C THR A 36 -10.43 15.73 12.89
N LYS A 37 -9.86 14.93 11.96
CA LYS A 37 -10.60 14.40 10.77
C LYS A 37 -11.94 13.72 11.09
N SER A 38 -12.01 12.91 12.16
CA SER A 38 -13.25 12.21 12.53
C SER A 38 -14.32 13.18 13.05
N SER A 39 -13.91 14.30 13.67
CA SER A 39 -14.84 15.35 14.09
C SER A 39 -15.39 16.10 12.88
N GLU A 40 -14.52 16.43 11.92
CA GLU A 40 -14.91 17.14 10.72
C GLU A 40 -15.89 16.33 9.88
N ALA A 41 -15.58 15.07 9.59
CA ALA A 41 -16.45 14.20 8.80
C ALA A 41 -17.80 13.96 9.47
N ALA A 42 -17.82 13.83 10.81
CA ALA A 42 -19.05 13.72 11.57
C ALA A 42 -19.91 15.01 11.49
N ILE A 43 -19.27 16.18 11.48
CA ILE A 43 -19.95 17.46 11.27
C ILE A 43 -20.50 17.54 9.85
N GLU A 44 -19.74 17.10 8.83
CA GLU A 44 -20.20 17.10 7.43
C GLU A 44 -21.44 16.22 7.25
N VAL A 45 -21.41 15.00 7.78
CA VAL A 45 -22.56 14.07 7.72
C VAL A 45 -23.80 14.67 8.39
N VAL A 46 -23.68 15.21 9.60
CA VAL A 46 -24.83 15.83 10.31
C VAL A 46 -25.30 17.09 9.60
N TYR A 47 -24.38 17.91 9.08
CA TYR A 47 -24.72 19.10 8.33
C TYR A 47 -25.53 18.74 7.09
N LYS A 48 -25.14 17.70 6.35
CA LYS A 48 -25.81 17.29 5.11
C LYS A 48 -27.24 16.82 5.35
N ILE A 49 -27.47 15.95 6.35
CA ILE A 49 -28.84 15.48 6.67
C ILE A 49 -29.76 16.59 7.21
N VAL A 50 -29.19 17.66 7.78
CA VAL A 50 -29.97 18.79 8.33
C VAL A 50 -30.23 19.87 7.28
N SER A 51 -29.28 20.13 6.39
CA SER A 51 -29.35 21.24 5.42
C SER A 51 -30.07 20.87 4.12
N GLU A 52 -30.10 19.58 3.76
CA GLU A 52 -30.77 19.13 2.54
C GLU A 52 -32.20 18.65 2.82
N GLU A 53 -33.10 18.87 1.88
CA GLU A 53 -34.51 18.45 1.97
C GLU A 53 -34.64 16.92 1.89
N ASP A 54 -33.91 16.30 0.97
CA ASP A 54 -33.97 14.87 0.73
C ASP A 54 -32.58 14.25 0.57
N CYS A 55 -32.10 13.62 1.65
CA CYS A 55 -30.77 13.05 1.74
C CYS A 55 -30.70 12.00 2.85
N SER A 56 -30.06 10.88 2.59
CA SER A 56 -29.64 9.92 3.60
C SER A 56 -28.11 9.75 3.59
N ALA A 57 -27.58 9.30 4.72
CA ALA A 57 -26.14 9.11 4.91
C ALA A 57 -25.85 7.70 5.43
N VAL A 58 -24.71 7.14 5.04
CA VAL A 58 -24.27 5.83 5.54
C VAL A 58 -22.91 5.98 6.20
N VAL A 59 -22.75 5.44 7.39
CA VAL A 59 -21.49 5.41 8.13
C VAL A 59 -21.06 3.96 8.28
N ILE A 60 -19.88 3.63 7.76
CA ILE A 60 -19.37 2.27 7.64
C ILE A 60 -18.06 2.14 8.41
N ARG A 61 -17.93 1.00 9.09
CA ARG A 61 -16.66 0.49 9.59
C ARG A 61 -16.50 -0.96 9.16
N LYS A 62 -15.26 -1.47 9.11
CA LYS A 62 -15.05 -2.88 8.77
C LYS A 62 -15.78 -3.82 9.72
N ARG A 63 -15.71 -3.56 11.03
CA ARG A 63 -16.34 -4.39 12.08
C ARG A 63 -17.54 -3.68 12.73
N HIS A 64 -18.72 -4.29 12.66
CA HIS A 64 -19.96 -3.76 13.23
C HIS A 64 -19.84 -3.43 14.73
N ASN A 65 -19.16 -4.30 15.50
CA ASN A 65 -19.02 -4.15 16.95
C ASN A 65 -18.24 -2.90 17.39
N LYS A 66 -17.53 -2.22 16.48
CA LYS A 66 -16.79 -0.98 16.76
C LYS A 66 -17.64 0.28 16.62
N LEU A 67 -18.69 0.26 15.78
CA LEU A 67 -19.50 1.44 15.41
C LEU A 67 -20.00 2.23 16.64
N ARG A 68 -20.64 1.52 17.58
CA ARG A 68 -21.31 2.12 18.74
C ARG A 68 -20.38 2.95 19.62
N LYS A 69 -19.11 2.54 19.74
CA LYS A 69 -18.13 3.19 20.63
C LYS A 69 -17.28 4.24 19.91
N THR A 70 -17.27 4.26 18.58
CA THR A 70 -16.49 5.22 17.78
C THR A 70 -17.41 6.20 17.05
N VAL A 71 -17.74 5.91 15.78
CA VAL A 71 -18.40 6.84 14.86
C VAL A 71 -19.81 7.22 15.30
N TYR A 72 -20.57 6.31 15.89
CA TYR A 72 -21.92 6.61 16.40
C TYR A 72 -21.88 7.69 17.49
N LYS A 73 -20.90 7.59 18.41
CA LYS A 73 -20.69 8.61 19.44
C LYS A 73 -20.17 9.92 18.84
N GLU A 74 -19.35 9.87 17.80
CA GLU A 74 -18.82 11.07 17.16
C GLU A 74 -19.91 11.85 16.41
N ILE A 75 -20.84 11.16 15.73
CA ILE A 75 -22.03 11.78 15.13
C ILE A 75 -22.90 12.47 16.21
N LYS A 76 -23.15 11.80 17.35
CA LYS A 76 -23.85 12.44 18.48
C LYS A 76 -23.12 13.68 19.01
N ARG A 77 -21.79 13.67 19.03
CA ARG A 77 -20.99 14.85 19.42
C ARG A 77 -21.11 15.95 18.38
N ALA A 78 -21.12 15.63 17.09
CA ALA A 78 -21.31 16.59 16.01
C ALA A 78 -22.67 17.31 16.11
N ILE A 79 -23.76 16.59 16.39
CA ILE A 79 -25.09 17.19 16.66
C ILE A 79 -25.00 18.26 17.77
N LYS A 80 -24.33 17.91 18.88
CA LYS A 80 -24.12 18.84 20.00
C LYS A 80 -23.23 20.03 19.61
N ARG A 81 -22.13 19.79 18.87
CA ARG A 81 -21.19 20.83 18.42
C ARG A 81 -21.85 21.83 17.48
N LEU A 82 -22.75 21.36 16.60
CA LEU A 82 -23.57 22.20 15.74
C LEU A 82 -24.63 23.02 16.50
N GLY A 83 -24.84 22.75 17.80
CA GLY A 83 -25.81 23.45 18.63
C GLY A 83 -27.26 22.99 18.40
N LEU A 84 -27.44 21.82 17.79
CA LEU A 84 -28.76 21.27 17.48
C LEU A 84 -29.34 20.54 18.71
N PRO A 85 -30.60 20.80 19.09
CA PRO A 85 -31.26 20.05 20.16
C PRO A 85 -31.41 18.57 19.81
N GLU A 86 -31.03 17.68 20.73
CA GLU A 86 -31.18 16.21 20.55
C GLU A 86 -32.65 15.80 20.32
N SER A 87 -33.61 16.61 20.79
CA SER A 87 -35.06 16.39 20.56
C SER A 87 -35.47 16.43 19.09
N LEU A 88 -34.69 17.08 18.22
CA LEU A 88 -34.90 17.08 16.77
C LEU A 88 -34.55 15.74 16.13
N PHE A 89 -33.90 14.83 16.87
CA PHE A 89 -33.44 13.55 16.34
C PHE A 89 -34.17 12.38 17.00
N LYS A 90 -34.38 11.32 16.23
CA LYS A 90 -34.70 9.98 16.72
C LYS A 90 -33.40 9.18 16.65
N ILE A 91 -32.91 8.74 17.80
CA ILE A 91 -31.58 8.12 17.96
C ILE A 91 -31.77 6.70 18.50
N THR A 92 -31.48 5.69 17.69
CA THR A 92 -31.70 4.27 18.01
C THR A 92 -30.40 3.47 17.91
N VAL A 93 -30.30 2.40 18.70
CA VAL A 93 -29.13 1.49 18.70
C VAL A 93 -29.41 0.13 18.07
N SER A 94 -30.69 -0.17 17.78
CA SER A 94 -31.15 -1.36 17.06
C SER A 94 -32.53 -1.07 16.43
N PRO A 95 -32.62 -0.87 15.10
CA PRO A 95 -31.49 -0.65 14.19
C PRO A 95 -30.66 0.58 14.62
N MET A 96 -29.37 0.59 14.30
CA MET A 96 -28.46 1.67 14.69
C MET A 96 -28.60 2.82 13.69
N GLU A 97 -29.38 3.84 14.06
CA GLU A 97 -29.80 4.91 13.17
C GLU A 97 -29.96 6.24 13.91
N ILE A 98 -29.78 7.33 13.17
CA ILE A 98 -30.08 8.69 13.64
C ILE A 98 -30.90 9.41 12.57
N THR A 99 -32.18 9.64 12.85
CA THR A 99 -33.11 10.35 11.94
C THR A 99 -33.35 11.77 12.40
N TYR A 100 -33.17 12.75 11.52
CA TYR A 100 -33.58 14.13 11.74
C TYR A 100 -35.08 14.28 11.45
N LYS A 101 -35.86 14.49 12.52
CA LYS A 101 -37.33 14.46 12.47
C LYS A 101 -37.96 15.50 11.51
N PRO A 102 -37.41 16.72 11.34
CA PRO A 102 -38.05 17.74 10.51
C PRO A 102 -38.17 17.39 9.02
N ASN A 103 -37.18 16.70 8.43
CA ASN A 103 -37.20 16.31 7.01
C ASN A 103 -37.18 14.78 6.81
N GLY A 104 -37.03 14.00 7.88
CA GLY A 104 -37.00 12.54 7.84
C GLY A 104 -35.69 11.95 7.32
N ASN A 105 -34.64 12.76 7.13
CA ASN A 105 -33.32 12.29 6.68
C ASN A 105 -32.67 11.41 7.75
N THR A 106 -32.04 10.31 7.35
CA THR A 106 -31.48 9.32 8.27
C THR A 106 -30.00 9.04 8.01
N ILE A 107 -29.24 8.88 9.10
CA ILE A 107 -27.88 8.35 9.11
C ILE A 107 -27.96 6.88 9.53
N TYR A 108 -27.55 5.98 8.65
CA TYR A 108 -27.47 4.54 8.88
C TYR A 108 -26.04 4.16 9.30
N PHE A 109 -25.93 3.20 10.21
CA PHE A 109 -24.63 2.70 10.67
C PHE A 109 -24.53 1.21 10.39
N THR A 110 -23.52 0.79 9.62
CA THR A 110 -23.34 -0.61 9.27
C THR A 110 -21.88 -1.07 9.34
N GLY A 111 -21.72 -2.37 9.58
CA GLY A 111 -20.43 -3.04 9.41
C GLY A 111 -20.23 -3.39 7.93
N SER A 112 -19.04 -3.85 7.60
CA SER A 112 -18.76 -4.53 6.33
C SER A 112 -18.19 -5.92 6.64
N ASP A 113 -18.84 -6.60 7.58
CA ASP A 113 -18.43 -7.95 8.00
C ASP A 113 -18.85 -8.97 6.94
N SER A 114 -19.94 -8.72 6.20
CA SER A 114 -20.42 -9.51 5.06
C SER A 114 -20.87 -8.65 3.86
N ILE A 115 -20.89 -9.24 2.67
CA ILE A 115 -21.33 -8.58 1.41
C ILE A 115 -22.80 -8.12 1.48
N ASP A 116 -23.62 -8.73 2.33
CA ASP A 116 -25.05 -8.43 2.45
C ASP A 116 -25.33 -7.26 3.39
N ASP A 117 -24.37 -6.88 4.25
CA ASP A 117 -24.54 -5.84 5.30
C ASP A 117 -24.78 -4.44 4.73
N THR A 118 -24.35 -4.19 3.49
CA THR A 118 -24.47 -2.90 2.80
C THR A 118 -25.67 -2.84 1.85
N LYS A 119 -26.13 -3.99 1.33
CA LYS A 119 -27.24 -4.08 0.37
C LYS A 119 -28.61 -3.79 0.99
N GLY A 120 -28.81 -4.14 2.26
CA GLY A 120 -30.08 -3.88 2.95
C GLY A 120 -30.43 -2.40 3.17
N ILE A 121 -29.49 -1.48 2.92
CA ILE A 121 -29.65 -0.03 3.09
C ILE A 121 -30.14 0.64 1.79
N ILE A 122 -30.16 -0.09 0.67
CA ILE A 122 -30.53 0.44 -0.66
C ILE A 122 -32.04 0.67 -0.80
N ASP A 123 -32.87 -0.06 -0.05
CA ASP A 123 -34.35 -0.01 -0.16
C ASP A 123 -34.99 1.21 0.53
N GLU A 124 -34.20 2.26 0.77
CA GLU A 124 -34.65 3.48 1.44
C GLU A 124 -35.35 4.45 0.48
N ASN A 125 -36.37 5.15 0.98
CA ASN A 125 -37.17 6.09 0.19
C ASN A 125 -36.42 7.36 -0.23
N LYS A 126 -35.19 7.57 0.28
CA LYS A 126 -34.39 8.78 0.11
C LYS A 126 -33.01 8.46 -0.47
N PRO A 127 -32.44 9.30 -1.36
CA PRO A 127 -31.14 9.05 -1.96
C PRO A 127 -30.01 9.12 -0.92
N ILE A 128 -29.10 8.15 -0.95
CA ILE A 128 -27.84 8.20 -0.17
C ILE A 128 -26.90 9.19 -0.85
N LYS A 129 -26.60 10.33 -0.22
CA LYS A 129 -25.70 11.36 -0.82
C LYS A 129 -24.35 11.51 -0.13
N ILE A 130 -24.15 10.81 1.00
CA ILE A 130 -22.84 10.80 1.66
C ILE A 130 -22.59 9.45 2.33
N VAL A 131 -21.42 8.87 2.05
CA VAL A 131 -20.94 7.64 2.66
C VAL A 131 -19.64 7.94 3.40
N LEU A 132 -19.60 7.68 4.69
CA LEU A 132 -18.42 7.85 5.55
C LEU A 132 -17.84 6.49 5.90
N LEU A 133 -16.62 6.22 5.44
CA LEU A 133 -15.83 5.07 5.85
C LEU A 133 -14.77 5.49 6.88
N ASP A 134 -14.88 4.96 8.09
CA ASP A 134 -13.91 5.19 9.17
C ASP A 134 -12.96 4.01 9.32
N GLU A 135 -11.71 4.31 9.68
CA GLU A 135 -10.60 3.35 9.75
C GLU A 135 -10.44 2.52 8.46
N VAL A 136 -10.33 3.21 7.31
CA VAL A 136 -10.20 2.58 5.98
C VAL A 136 -9.05 1.57 5.91
N SER A 137 -7.98 1.74 6.70
CA SER A 137 -6.91 0.75 6.81
C SER A 137 -7.41 -0.65 7.21
N GLU A 138 -8.47 -0.76 8.04
CA GLU A 138 -9.05 -2.05 8.44
C GLU A 138 -9.66 -2.82 7.25
N PHE A 139 -10.12 -2.13 6.20
CA PHE A 139 -10.66 -2.78 5.00
C PHE A 139 -9.55 -3.46 4.19
N PHE A 140 -8.31 -2.97 4.28
CA PHE A 140 -7.14 -3.60 3.65
C PHE A 140 -6.51 -4.69 4.50
N THR A 141 -6.55 -4.58 5.84
CA THR A 141 -5.94 -5.59 6.72
C THR A 141 -6.87 -6.77 6.99
N ASP A 142 -8.18 -6.51 7.10
CA ASP A 142 -9.18 -7.49 7.52
C ASP A 142 -10.23 -7.78 6.43
N GLY A 143 -10.10 -7.16 5.27
CA GLY A 143 -11.08 -7.20 4.17
C GLY A 143 -10.45 -7.46 2.81
N GLU A 144 -11.18 -7.13 1.75
CA GLU A 144 -10.73 -7.31 0.35
C GLU A 144 -10.07 -6.03 -0.21
N GLY A 145 -9.75 -5.07 0.65
CA GLY A 145 -9.03 -3.85 0.28
C GLY A 145 -9.80 -3.00 -0.73
N GLU A 146 -9.15 -2.68 -1.85
CA GLU A 146 -9.71 -1.80 -2.88
C GLU A 146 -11.01 -2.35 -3.49
N ASP A 147 -11.08 -3.66 -3.72
CA ASP A 147 -12.27 -4.29 -4.33
C ASP A 147 -13.51 -4.14 -3.44
N GLU A 148 -13.34 -4.25 -2.12
CA GLU A 148 -14.41 -4.01 -1.15
C GLU A 148 -14.87 -2.54 -1.20
N LEU A 149 -13.95 -1.59 -1.27
CA LEU A 149 -14.27 -0.16 -1.37
C LEU A 149 -15.02 0.18 -2.66
N GLN A 150 -14.62 -0.41 -3.79
CA GLN A 150 -15.29 -0.23 -5.08
C GLN A 150 -16.72 -0.82 -5.07
N ASN A 151 -16.91 -1.98 -4.43
CA ASN A 151 -18.24 -2.57 -4.28
C ASN A 151 -19.17 -1.71 -3.40
N ILE A 152 -18.64 -1.10 -2.33
CA ILE A 152 -19.37 -0.14 -1.49
C ILE A 152 -19.76 1.09 -2.30
N GLU A 153 -18.84 1.64 -3.09
CA GLU A 153 -19.10 2.77 -3.97
C GLU A 153 -20.23 2.45 -4.96
N ALA A 154 -20.10 1.35 -5.72
CA ALA A 154 -21.07 0.92 -6.71
C ALA A 154 -22.47 0.68 -6.12
N THR A 155 -22.53 0.31 -4.84
CA THR A 155 -23.78 0.12 -4.11
C THR A 155 -24.50 1.44 -3.85
N PHE A 156 -23.79 2.45 -3.33
CA PHE A 156 -24.42 3.68 -2.85
C PHE A 156 -24.45 4.83 -3.86
N ILE A 157 -23.60 4.81 -4.88
CA ILE A 157 -23.63 5.83 -5.93
C ILE A 157 -24.89 5.72 -6.81
N ARG A 158 -25.48 4.52 -6.90
CA ARG A 158 -26.63 4.22 -7.75
C ARG A 158 -27.81 5.17 -7.45
N GLY A 159 -28.37 5.76 -8.50
CA GLY A 159 -29.56 6.61 -8.40
C GLY A 159 -29.27 8.08 -8.08
N ASN A 160 -28.01 8.46 -7.81
CA ASN A 160 -27.62 9.86 -7.67
C ASN A 160 -27.25 10.46 -9.04
N ALA A 161 -27.87 11.59 -9.38
CA ALA A 161 -27.50 12.36 -10.57
C ALA A 161 -26.35 13.34 -10.27
N GLU A 162 -26.33 13.95 -9.08
CA GLU A 162 -25.33 14.92 -8.63
C GLU A 162 -25.19 14.86 -7.09
N GLY A 163 -24.06 15.33 -6.55
CA GLY A 163 -23.88 15.62 -5.12
C GLY A 163 -23.57 14.43 -4.20
N PHE A 164 -23.33 13.23 -4.76
CA PHE A 164 -22.88 12.05 -4.01
C PHE A 164 -21.41 12.20 -3.58
N GLN A 165 -21.11 11.86 -2.32
CA GLN A 165 -19.76 12.00 -1.77
C GLN A 165 -19.36 10.80 -0.91
N MET A 166 -18.14 10.33 -1.08
CA MET A 166 -17.49 9.32 -0.26
C MET A 166 -16.38 9.96 0.57
N LEU A 167 -16.47 9.83 1.89
CA LEU A 167 -15.46 10.26 2.84
C LEU A 167 -14.67 9.05 3.32
N TYR A 168 -13.35 9.08 3.17
CA TYR A 168 -12.44 8.01 3.58
C TYR A 168 -11.52 8.50 4.69
N LEU A 169 -11.63 7.94 5.89
CA LEU A 169 -10.79 8.33 7.03
C LEU A 169 -9.83 7.21 7.41
N TYR A 170 -8.54 7.52 7.51
CA TYR A 170 -7.58 6.62 8.16
C TYR A 170 -6.35 7.36 8.70
N ASN A 171 -5.67 6.74 9.66
CA ASN A 171 -4.33 7.18 10.07
C ASN A 171 -3.31 6.40 9.24
N PRO A 172 -2.33 7.05 8.57
CA PRO A 172 -1.35 6.32 7.78
C PRO A 172 -0.55 5.31 8.61
N PRO A 173 -0.38 4.07 8.12
CA PRO A 173 0.46 3.08 8.77
C PRO A 173 1.95 3.45 8.69
N LYS A 174 2.78 2.81 9.51
CA LYS A 174 4.23 3.01 9.50
C LYS A 174 4.85 2.68 8.14
N ASN A 175 4.40 1.58 7.53
CA ASN A 175 4.89 1.13 6.24
C ASN A 175 4.38 2.07 5.11
N PRO A 176 5.28 2.79 4.41
CA PRO A 176 4.90 3.69 3.31
C PRO A 176 4.37 2.95 2.08
N ASN A 177 4.52 1.63 2.02
CA ASN A 177 4.06 0.77 0.94
C ASN A 177 2.88 -0.11 1.37
N ALA A 178 2.27 0.17 2.53
CA ALA A 178 1.05 -0.52 2.95
C ALA A 178 -0.05 -0.35 1.88
N PRO A 179 -0.90 -1.38 1.65
CA PRO A 179 -1.90 -1.35 0.59
C PRO A 179 -2.80 -0.11 0.58
N VAL A 180 -3.24 0.37 1.76
CA VAL A 180 -4.06 1.59 1.87
C VAL A 180 -3.32 2.87 1.43
N VAL A 181 -2.00 2.94 1.62
CA VAL A 181 -1.18 4.09 1.19
C VAL A 181 -0.99 4.04 -0.32
N VAL A 182 -0.75 2.85 -0.89
CA VAL A 182 -0.68 2.64 -2.34
C VAL A 182 -2.01 2.97 -3.00
N TRP A 183 -3.13 2.51 -2.45
CA TRP A 183 -4.49 2.86 -2.90
C TRP A 183 -4.71 4.37 -2.84
N CYS A 184 -4.31 5.04 -1.75
CA CYS A 184 -4.45 6.49 -1.62
C CYS A 184 -3.68 7.24 -2.72
N ARG A 185 -2.43 6.84 -3.02
CA ARG A 185 -1.65 7.41 -4.14
C ARG A 185 -2.29 7.16 -5.50
N LYS A 186 -3.00 6.04 -5.68
CA LYS A 186 -3.79 5.75 -6.89
C LYS A 186 -5.00 6.68 -6.98
N MET A 187 -5.73 6.87 -5.87
CA MET A 187 -6.89 7.76 -5.80
C MET A 187 -6.53 9.22 -6.04
N GLU A 188 -5.37 9.70 -5.55
CA GLU A 188 -4.85 11.06 -5.80
C GLU A 188 -4.68 11.39 -7.28
N LYS A 189 -4.58 10.39 -8.16
CA LYS A 189 -4.47 10.60 -9.62
C LYS A 189 -5.83 10.77 -10.29
N ARG A 190 -6.94 10.50 -9.60
CA ARG A 190 -8.29 10.65 -10.15
C ARG A 190 -8.71 12.13 -10.14
N PRO A 191 -9.38 12.62 -11.19
CA PRO A 191 -9.85 14.01 -11.24
C PRO A 191 -11.00 14.31 -10.26
N ASP A 192 -11.70 13.27 -9.78
CA ASP A 192 -12.84 13.38 -8.85
C ASP A 192 -12.45 13.05 -7.40
N CYS A 193 -11.15 13.11 -7.06
CA CYS A 193 -10.64 12.84 -5.72
C CYS A 193 -9.85 14.02 -5.15
N ILE A 194 -10.17 14.39 -3.91
CA ILE A 194 -9.35 15.28 -3.09
C ILE A 194 -8.76 14.52 -1.91
N HIS A 195 -7.50 14.79 -1.59
CA HIS A 195 -6.84 14.27 -0.40
C HIS A 195 -6.38 15.41 0.49
N VAL A 196 -6.82 15.40 1.75
CA VAL A 196 -6.39 16.37 2.78
C VAL A 196 -5.71 15.61 3.90
N HIS A 197 -4.43 15.92 4.12
CA HIS A 197 -3.65 15.41 5.25
C HIS A 197 -3.45 16.49 6.31
N VAL A 198 -3.72 16.16 7.58
CA VAL A 198 -3.55 17.10 8.71
C VAL A 198 -2.86 16.46 9.91
N ASP A 199 -2.30 17.28 10.79
CA ASP A 199 -1.72 16.82 12.06
C ASP A 199 -2.10 17.72 13.23
N TYR A 200 -1.64 17.39 14.43
CA TYR A 200 -1.96 18.16 15.64
C TYR A 200 -1.54 19.63 15.56
N ARG A 201 -0.54 19.98 14.74
CA ARG A 201 -0.04 21.36 14.60
C ARG A 201 -0.97 22.22 13.75
N ASP A 202 -1.85 21.60 12.95
CA ASP A 202 -2.90 22.29 12.22
C ASP A 202 -4.10 22.67 13.12
N VAL A 203 -4.14 22.15 14.36
CA VAL A 203 -5.27 22.29 15.29
C VAL A 203 -4.99 23.36 16.33
N PRO A 204 -5.95 24.27 16.63
CA PRO A 204 -5.79 25.26 17.69
C PRO A 204 -5.37 24.62 19.03
N PRO A 205 -4.32 25.12 19.69
CA PRO A 205 -3.82 24.53 20.94
C PRO A 205 -4.87 24.38 22.03
N ASP A 206 -5.81 25.32 22.13
CA ASP A 206 -6.91 25.31 23.11
C ASP A 206 -7.89 24.14 22.90
N TRP A 207 -7.97 23.58 21.69
CA TRP A 207 -8.80 22.41 21.40
C TRP A 207 -8.13 21.10 21.81
N LEU A 208 -6.80 21.07 21.77
CA LEU A 208 -5.98 19.90 22.10
C LEU A 208 -5.71 19.79 23.60
N GLY A 209 -5.46 20.93 24.23
CA GLY A 209 -4.99 21.04 25.61
C GLY A 209 -3.47 20.90 25.73
N ALA A 210 -2.89 21.67 26.65
CA ALA A 210 -1.44 21.79 26.83
C ALA A 210 -0.72 20.46 27.07
N LYS A 211 -1.35 19.52 27.79
CA LYS A 211 -0.75 18.20 28.08
C LYS A 211 -0.59 17.31 26.84
N LEU A 212 -1.46 17.44 25.85
CA LEU A 212 -1.34 16.69 24.60
C LEU A 212 -0.15 17.22 23.80
N ILE A 213 -0.01 18.54 23.71
CA ILE A 213 1.11 19.19 23.03
C ILE A 213 2.43 18.84 23.74
N GLU A 214 2.49 18.94 25.07
CA GLU A 214 3.65 18.53 25.86
C GLU A 214 4.04 17.07 25.60
N SER A 215 3.06 16.16 25.54
CA SER A 215 3.29 14.75 25.21
C SER A 215 3.87 14.55 23.79
N ALA A 216 3.40 15.33 22.82
CA ALA A 216 3.92 15.30 21.47
C ALA A 216 5.36 15.81 21.40
N GLU A 217 5.66 16.94 22.06
CA GLU A 217 7.00 17.52 22.06
C GLU A 217 8.02 16.64 22.81
N ILE A 218 7.64 16.04 23.95
CA ILE A 218 8.49 15.07 24.66
C ILE A 218 8.83 13.88 23.75
N LEU A 219 7.82 13.33 23.04
CA LEU A 219 8.09 12.22 22.13
C LEU A 219 9.00 12.64 20.98
N ARG A 220 8.87 13.87 20.46
CA ARG A 220 9.76 14.38 19.40
C ARG A 220 11.22 14.39 19.86
N GLU A 221 11.48 14.82 21.09
CA GLU A 221 12.84 14.87 21.64
C GLU A 221 13.41 13.48 21.93
N LEU A 222 12.58 12.54 22.38
CA LEU A 222 13.01 11.18 22.71
C LEU A 222 13.17 10.28 21.48
N ASP A 223 12.25 10.40 20.51
CA ASP A 223 12.16 9.55 19.33
C ASP A 223 11.43 10.31 18.20
N GLU A 224 12.20 11.10 17.45
CA GLU A 224 11.67 11.89 16.32
C GLU A 224 10.97 11.00 15.29
N ARG A 225 11.50 9.79 15.05
CA ARG A 225 10.94 8.86 14.05
C ARG A 225 9.54 8.42 14.50
N GLN A 226 9.38 7.97 15.74
CA GLN A 226 8.08 7.59 16.28
C GLN A 226 7.13 8.79 16.40
N TRP A 227 7.62 9.99 16.70
CA TRP A 227 6.82 11.22 16.68
C TRP A 227 6.26 11.54 15.29
N ARG A 228 7.09 11.46 14.24
CA ARG A 228 6.66 11.66 12.84
C ARG A 228 5.51 10.74 12.46
N TRP A 229 5.53 9.49 12.90
CA TRP A 229 4.41 8.59 12.65
C TRP A 229 3.21 8.89 13.53
N LEU A 230 3.39 8.90 14.84
CA LEU A 230 2.27 8.96 15.78
C LEU A 230 1.51 10.29 15.70
N TRP A 231 2.25 11.39 15.67
CA TRP A 231 1.70 12.74 15.79
C TRP A 231 1.52 13.43 14.44
N LEU A 232 2.46 13.23 13.51
CA LEU A 232 2.33 13.80 12.17
C LEU A 232 1.57 12.89 11.20
N GLY A 233 1.42 11.59 11.50
CA GLY A 233 0.76 10.66 10.58
C GLY A 233 1.58 10.38 9.33
N LEU A 234 2.90 10.50 9.40
CA LEU A 234 3.80 10.20 8.30
C LEU A 234 4.25 8.74 8.36
N SER A 235 4.23 8.02 7.24
CA SER A 235 4.86 6.70 7.16
C SER A 235 6.38 6.83 7.33
N ILE A 236 6.97 5.98 8.17
CA ILE A 236 8.38 6.05 8.64
C ILE A 236 9.19 4.78 8.32
N GLY A 237 8.60 3.85 7.58
CA GLY A 237 9.12 2.48 7.44
C GLY A 237 8.87 1.65 8.69
N VAL A 238 8.98 0.33 8.58
CA VAL A 238 8.94 -0.59 9.72
C VAL A 238 10.32 -1.21 9.91
N ASP A 239 10.74 -1.43 11.15
CA ASP A 239 12.06 -2.01 11.45
C ASP A 239 12.14 -3.46 11.01
N GLU A 240 10.98 -4.12 10.93
CA GLU A 240 10.83 -5.46 10.38
C GLU A 240 10.99 -5.50 8.86
N LEU A 241 10.92 -4.38 8.14
CA LEU A 241 11.05 -4.37 6.68
C LEU A 241 12.49 -4.71 6.30
N ILE A 242 12.65 -5.79 5.53
CA ILE A 242 13.97 -6.31 5.16
C ILE A 242 14.71 -5.30 4.29
N TYR A 243 14.02 -4.73 3.31
CA TYR A 243 14.59 -3.75 2.38
C TYR A 243 14.12 -2.32 2.69
N TYR A 244 14.21 -1.90 3.95
CA TYR A 244 13.79 -0.56 4.39
C TYR A 244 14.48 0.62 3.67
N MET A 245 15.64 0.39 3.05
CA MET A 245 16.37 1.37 2.24
C MET A 245 15.80 1.52 0.81
N PHE A 246 14.89 0.65 0.39
CA PHE A 246 14.21 0.75 -0.89
C PHE A 246 13.15 1.87 -0.85
N GLY A 247 13.17 2.75 -1.86
CA GLY A 247 12.20 3.84 -2.00
C GLY A 247 12.26 4.45 -3.39
N ASP A 248 11.61 5.61 -3.59
CA ASP A 248 11.47 6.23 -4.92
C ASP A 248 12.80 6.42 -5.66
N ALA A 249 13.89 6.70 -4.94
CA ALA A 249 15.23 6.84 -5.54
C ALA A 249 15.81 5.54 -6.11
N SER A 250 15.29 4.39 -5.70
CA SER A 250 15.66 3.05 -6.19
C SER A 250 14.83 2.65 -7.41
N ILE A 251 13.72 3.35 -7.68
CA ILE A 251 12.83 3.09 -8.82
C ILE A 251 13.24 4.00 -9.97
N ALA A 252 13.81 3.42 -11.02
CA ALA A 252 14.32 4.18 -12.16
C ALA A 252 14.27 3.35 -13.44
N ARG A 253 13.89 4.00 -14.56
CA ARG A 253 14.04 3.40 -15.89
C ARG A 253 15.54 3.17 -16.19
N PRO A 254 15.88 2.09 -16.92
CA PRO A 254 17.26 1.82 -17.30
C PRO A 254 17.85 3.00 -18.08
N SER A 255 19.10 3.34 -17.79
CA SER A 255 19.78 4.46 -18.45
C SER A 255 20.46 4.10 -19.77
N GLN A 256 20.52 2.80 -20.11
CA GLN A 256 21.18 2.31 -21.31
C GLN A 256 20.15 1.71 -22.27
N GLU A 257 20.35 1.97 -23.56
CA GLU A 257 19.62 1.30 -24.64
C GLU A 257 20.23 -0.08 -24.98
N ARG A 258 21.42 -0.39 -24.44
CA ARG A 258 22.10 -1.66 -24.69
C ARG A 258 22.80 -2.21 -23.45
N TYR A 259 22.61 -3.50 -23.21
CA TYR A 259 23.36 -4.25 -22.19
C TYR A 259 24.12 -5.42 -22.82
N ARG A 260 25.41 -5.55 -22.48
CA ARG A 260 26.21 -6.73 -22.90
C ARG A 260 25.76 -7.99 -22.18
N ILE A 261 25.36 -7.84 -20.92
CA ILE A 261 24.97 -8.93 -20.02
C ILE A 261 23.67 -8.52 -19.33
N ILE A 262 22.68 -9.42 -19.40
CA ILE A 262 21.46 -9.34 -18.59
C ILE A 262 21.44 -10.55 -17.66
N GLY A 263 21.25 -10.31 -16.36
CA GLY A 263 20.94 -11.33 -15.39
C GLY A 263 19.43 -11.51 -15.27
N VAL A 264 18.97 -12.76 -15.12
CA VAL A 264 17.57 -13.09 -14.89
C VAL A 264 17.48 -14.06 -13.72
N GLY A 265 16.82 -13.63 -12.66
CA GLY A 265 16.48 -14.49 -11.53
C GLY A 265 15.11 -15.13 -11.75
N VAL A 266 14.98 -16.40 -11.36
CA VAL A 266 13.75 -17.17 -11.56
C VAL A 266 13.33 -17.82 -10.25
N ASP A 267 12.15 -17.44 -9.76
CA ASP A 267 11.43 -18.14 -8.70
C ASP A 267 10.23 -18.90 -9.28
N TYR A 268 10.08 -20.17 -8.91
CA TYR A 268 9.11 -21.08 -9.51
C TYR A 268 8.10 -21.58 -8.49
N GLY A 269 6.86 -21.14 -8.64
CA GLY A 269 5.69 -21.62 -7.91
C GLY A 269 4.70 -22.34 -8.83
N GLN A 270 4.32 -23.57 -8.47
CA GLN A 270 3.26 -24.30 -9.18
C GLN A 270 1.85 -23.87 -8.73
N GLN A 271 1.67 -23.63 -7.43
CA GLN A 271 0.44 -23.05 -6.86
C GLN A 271 0.62 -21.55 -6.51
N ASN A 272 1.83 -21.19 -6.08
CA ASN A 272 2.25 -19.81 -5.84
C ASN A 272 2.68 -19.14 -7.15
N ALA A 273 3.06 -17.86 -7.12
CA ALA A 273 3.49 -17.17 -8.33
C ALA A 273 4.80 -17.75 -8.89
N THR A 274 4.92 -17.77 -10.21
CA THR A 274 6.19 -17.92 -10.92
C THR A 274 6.61 -16.55 -11.44
N THR A 275 7.84 -16.15 -11.19
CA THR A 275 8.35 -14.83 -11.61
C THR A 275 9.76 -14.88 -12.19
N TYR A 276 9.98 -14.05 -13.20
CA TYR A 276 11.30 -13.76 -13.78
C TYR A 276 11.62 -12.31 -13.56
N GLN A 277 12.75 -12.01 -12.94
CA GLN A 277 13.19 -10.65 -12.64
C GLN A 277 14.49 -10.38 -13.38
N ALA A 278 14.50 -9.40 -14.29
CA ALA A 278 15.65 -9.11 -15.15
C ALA A 278 16.34 -7.80 -14.77
N ALA A 279 17.68 -7.83 -14.75
CA ALA A 279 18.50 -6.64 -14.59
C ALA A 279 19.72 -6.65 -15.52
N GLY A 280 19.97 -5.52 -16.18
CA GLY A 280 21.13 -5.28 -17.03
C GLY A 280 22.33 -4.87 -16.21
N LEU A 281 23.51 -5.42 -16.52
CA LEU A 281 24.75 -4.95 -15.92
C LEU A 281 25.22 -3.67 -16.63
N ASN A 282 25.08 -2.53 -15.98
CA ASN A 282 25.64 -1.28 -16.44
C ASN A 282 27.12 -1.21 -16.03
N GLU A 283 28.00 -1.56 -16.96
CA GLU A 283 29.45 -1.57 -16.71
C GLU A 283 30.03 -0.15 -16.48
N SER A 284 29.38 0.90 -17.01
CA SER A 284 29.84 2.29 -16.88
C SER A 284 29.49 2.92 -15.52
N LEU A 285 28.32 2.59 -14.99
CA LEU A 285 27.83 3.07 -13.69
C LEU A 285 28.08 2.06 -12.57
N HIS A 286 28.65 0.89 -12.89
CA HIS A 286 28.92 -0.21 -11.96
C HIS A 286 27.68 -0.63 -11.16
N ARG A 287 26.53 -0.68 -11.81
CA ARG A 287 25.24 -0.98 -11.18
C ARG A 287 24.41 -1.99 -11.97
N LEU A 288 23.51 -2.68 -11.27
CA LEU A 288 22.45 -3.47 -11.89
C LEU A 288 21.23 -2.58 -12.12
N GLU A 289 20.74 -2.49 -13.34
CA GLU A 289 19.55 -1.72 -13.69
C GLU A 289 18.41 -2.67 -14.01
N GLY A 290 17.32 -2.61 -13.23
CA GLY A 290 16.11 -3.37 -13.52
C GLY A 290 15.55 -3.07 -14.91
N LEU A 291 15.12 -4.10 -15.62
CA LEU A 291 14.70 -4.01 -17.03
C LEU A 291 13.24 -4.38 -17.25
N GLY A 292 12.75 -5.39 -16.53
CA GLY A 292 11.41 -5.93 -16.70
C GLY A 292 11.18 -7.15 -15.83
N GLU A 293 9.91 -7.52 -15.71
CA GLU A 293 9.48 -8.72 -15.00
C GLU A 293 8.48 -9.55 -15.80
N TYR A 294 8.49 -10.85 -15.54
CA TYR A 294 7.37 -11.73 -15.78
C TYR A 294 6.80 -12.12 -14.42
N TYR A 295 5.48 -12.12 -14.28
CA TYR A 295 4.80 -12.54 -13.05
C TYR A 295 3.50 -13.27 -13.41
N HIS A 296 3.33 -14.49 -12.92
CA HIS A 296 2.12 -15.27 -13.13
C HIS A 296 1.76 -16.05 -11.87
N SER A 297 0.58 -15.73 -11.30
CA SER A 297 -0.01 -16.41 -10.16
C SER A 297 -1.16 -17.30 -10.64
N GLY A 298 -1.01 -18.62 -10.49
CA GLY A 298 -2.07 -19.57 -10.86
C GLY A 298 -3.33 -19.41 -10.00
N ARG A 299 -3.16 -18.89 -8.77
CA ARG A 299 -4.25 -18.58 -7.85
C ARG A 299 -5.06 -17.37 -8.29
N GLU A 300 -4.40 -16.30 -8.72
CA GLU A 300 -5.06 -15.06 -9.16
C GLU A 300 -5.67 -15.20 -10.55
N SER A 301 -4.95 -15.85 -11.48
CA SER A 301 -5.43 -16.08 -12.84
C SER A 301 -6.50 -17.17 -12.94
N GLY A 302 -6.61 -18.05 -11.93
CA GLY A 302 -7.47 -19.23 -11.96
C GLY A 302 -6.96 -20.33 -12.91
N THR A 303 -5.79 -20.15 -13.53
CA THR A 303 -5.23 -21.08 -14.52
C THR A 303 -3.81 -21.49 -14.14
N GLN A 304 -3.56 -22.80 -14.06
CA GLN A 304 -2.21 -23.31 -13.86
C GLN A 304 -1.48 -23.46 -15.20
N LYS A 305 -0.19 -23.14 -15.22
CA LYS A 305 0.71 -23.39 -16.35
C LYS A 305 1.66 -24.53 -16.02
N SER A 306 1.94 -25.35 -17.02
CA SER A 306 2.96 -26.40 -16.95
C SER A 306 4.38 -25.82 -17.08
N PRO A 307 5.42 -26.54 -16.64
CA PRO A 307 6.81 -26.11 -16.80
C PRO A 307 7.20 -25.79 -18.26
N SER A 308 6.61 -26.48 -19.24
CA SER A 308 6.90 -26.23 -20.66
C SER A 308 6.23 -24.96 -21.19
N GLU A 309 5.07 -24.58 -20.65
CA GLU A 309 4.43 -23.29 -20.94
C GLU A 309 5.23 -22.14 -20.34
N TYR A 310 5.64 -22.28 -19.08
CA TYR A 310 6.55 -21.31 -18.43
C TYR A 310 7.87 -21.17 -19.18
N ALA A 311 8.44 -22.25 -19.72
CA ALA A 311 9.64 -22.18 -20.54
C ALA A 311 9.43 -21.40 -21.86
N LYS A 312 8.25 -21.49 -22.48
CA LYS A 312 7.90 -20.68 -23.66
C LYS A 312 7.76 -19.21 -23.30
N ASP A 313 7.08 -18.91 -22.19
CA ASP A 313 6.95 -17.55 -21.68
C ASP A 313 8.31 -16.94 -21.33
N PHE A 314 9.22 -17.75 -20.78
CA PHE A 314 10.60 -17.35 -20.52
C PHE A 314 11.35 -16.96 -21.79
N VAL A 315 11.24 -17.76 -22.87
CA VAL A 315 11.86 -17.40 -24.17
C VAL A 315 11.28 -16.11 -24.72
N LYS A 316 9.95 -15.94 -24.68
CA LYS A 316 9.29 -14.69 -25.11
C LYS A 316 9.82 -13.49 -24.33
N PHE A 317 9.95 -13.63 -23.01
CA PHE A 317 10.49 -12.58 -22.15
C PHE A 317 11.95 -12.25 -22.51
N LEU A 318 12.78 -13.25 -22.83
CA LEU A 318 14.15 -13.01 -23.29
C LEU A 318 14.21 -12.36 -24.69
N ASP A 319 13.31 -12.72 -25.60
CA ASP A 319 13.21 -12.12 -26.94
C ASP A 319 12.89 -10.63 -26.83
N GLU A 320 11.92 -10.25 -25.99
CA GLU A 320 11.57 -8.85 -25.74
C GLU A 320 12.75 -8.05 -25.16
N LEU A 321 13.50 -8.63 -24.22
CA LEU A 321 14.72 -8.02 -23.67
C LEU A 321 15.85 -7.94 -24.70
N HIS A 322 15.99 -8.95 -25.56
CA HIS A 322 16.98 -9.00 -26.63
C HIS A 322 16.70 -7.91 -27.67
N GLU A 323 15.47 -7.80 -28.13
CA GLU A 323 15.03 -6.79 -29.10
C GLU A 323 15.16 -5.38 -28.55
N THR A 324 14.73 -5.17 -27.29
CA THR A 324 14.76 -3.84 -26.66
C THR A 324 16.17 -3.39 -26.34
N TYR A 325 17.01 -4.28 -25.79
CA TYR A 325 18.32 -3.91 -25.24
C TYR A 325 19.52 -4.48 -25.99
N SER A 326 19.31 -5.08 -27.17
CA SER A 326 20.37 -5.65 -28.02
C SER A 326 21.37 -6.54 -27.25
N CYS A 327 20.86 -7.33 -26.30
CA CYS A 327 21.66 -8.16 -25.41
C CYS A 327 21.90 -9.54 -25.99
N SER A 328 23.14 -10.03 -26.01
CA SER A 328 23.48 -11.35 -26.57
C SER A 328 23.83 -12.41 -25.52
N TYR A 329 23.87 -12.04 -24.23
CA TYR A 329 24.26 -12.93 -23.14
C TYR A 329 23.33 -12.77 -21.94
N PHE A 330 22.51 -13.78 -21.73
CA PHE A 330 21.63 -13.91 -20.57
C PHE A 330 22.25 -14.89 -19.57
N TYR A 331 22.34 -14.48 -18.31
CA TYR A 331 22.64 -15.36 -17.19
C TYR A 331 21.35 -15.63 -16.43
N THR A 332 20.89 -16.87 -16.45
CA THR A 332 19.65 -17.28 -15.80
C THR A 332 19.97 -18.05 -14.53
N PHE A 333 19.47 -17.57 -13.39
CA PHE A 333 19.68 -18.16 -12.08
C PHE A 333 18.36 -18.72 -11.57
N ILE A 334 18.29 -20.04 -11.42
CA ILE A 334 17.05 -20.76 -11.10
C ILE A 334 17.26 -21.53 -9.79
N ASP A 335 16.28 -21.52 -8.90
CA ASP A 335 16.31 -22.34 -7.69
C ASP A 335 16.59 -23.82 -8.06
N PRO A 336 17.58 -24.48 -7.42
CA PRO A 336 17.92 -25.88 -7.68
C PRO A 336 16.76 -26.88 -7.53
N SER A 337 15.72 -26.52 -6.76
CA SER A 337 14.50 -27.30 -6.58
C SER A 337 13.59 -27.30 -7.82
N ALA A 338 13.69 -26.31 -8.70
CA ALA A 338 12.89 -26.17 -9.93
C ALA A 338 13.48 -26.93 -11.13
N ARG A 339 13.98 -28.15 -10.93
CA ARG A 339 14.66 -28.96 -11.97
C ARG A 339 13.82 -29.15 -13.24
N GLY A 340 12.51 -29.38 -13.09
CA GLY A 340 11.61 -29.58 -14.23
C GLY A 340 11.54 -28.36 -15.15
N LEU A 341 11.35 -27.16 -14.58
CA LEU A 341 11.34 -25.91 -15.33
C LEU A 341 12.71 -25.65 -15.98
N MET A 342 13.80 -25.88 -15.24
CA MET A 342 15.15 -25.68 -15.78
C MET A 342 15.41 -26.53 -17.04
N GLU A 343 15.01 -27.80 -17.06
CA GLU A 343 15.19 -28.66 -18.23
C GLU A 343 14.31 -28.21 -19.42
N GLU A 344 13.10 -27.73 -19.17
CA GLU A 344 12.24 -27.18 -20.22
C GLU A 344 12.80 -25.87 -20.78
N ILE A 345 13.32 -24.96 -19.94
CA ILE A 345 14.00 -23.75 -20.40
C ILE A 345 15.23 -24.13 -21.25
N LYS A 346 16.07 -25.07 -20.77
CA LYS A 346 17.22 -25.57 -21.54
C LYS A 346 16.86 -26.11 -22.92
N ARG A 347 15.67 -26.71 -23.08
CA ARG A 347 15.17 -27.20 -24.38
C ARG A 347 14.65 -26.06 -25.24
N ALA A 348 13.85 -25.18 -24.65
CA ALA A 348 13.22 -24.04 -25.32
C ALA A 348 14.25 -23.02 -25.84
N THR A 349 15.37 -22.86 -25.13
CA THR A 349 16.43 -21.91 -25.52
C THR A 349 17.45 -22.48 -26.52
N ARG A 350 17.26 -23.70 -27.05
CA ARG A 350 18.19 -24.28 -28.04
C ARG A 350 18.01 -23.62 -29.39
N GLY A 351 19.10 -23.07 -29.94
CA GLY A 351 19.12 -22.52 -31.30
C GLY A 351 18.51 -21.13 -31.44
N ILE A 352 18.22 -20.46 -30.33
CA ILE A 352 17.80 -19.04 -30.33
C ILE A 352 18.99 -18.13 -30.66
N GLY A 353 18.72 -16.91 -31.12
CA GLY A 353 19.73 -15.99 -31.67
C GLY A 353 20.73 -15.37 -30.66
N TYR A 354 20.68 -15.80 -29.40
CA TYR A 354 21.50 -15.28 -28.30
C TYR A 354 21.85 -16.40 -27.30
N ASN A 355 22.82 -16.13 -26.44
CA ASN A 355 23.33 -17.12 -25.49
C ASN A 355 22.58 -17.05 -24.16
N VAL A 356 22.08 -18.20 -23.70
CA VAL A 356 21.45 -18.34 -22.37
C VAL A 356 22.28 -19.28 -21.52
N LEU A 357 22.87 -18.75 -20.46
CA LEU A 357 23.71 -19.47 -19.52
C LEU A 357 22.92 -19.73 -18.23
N ILE A 358 22.42 -20.96 -18.10
CA ILE A 358 21.61 -21.37 -16.95
C ILE A 358 22.52 -21.87 -15.83
N ARG A 359 22.27 -21.38 -14.61
CA ARG A 359 23.01 -21.71 -13.40
C ARG A 359 22.06 -21.99 -12.25
N ASP A 360 22.45 -22.94 -11.41
CA ASP A 360 21.81 -23.16 -10.11
C ASP A 360 22.00 -21.88 -9.26
N ALA A 361 20.91 -21.37 -8.68
CA ALA A 361 20.96 -20.21 -7.81
C ALA A 361 21.60 -20.56 -6.46
N GLU A 362 22.44 -19.66 -5.95
CA GLU A 362 22.92 -19.72 -4.57
C GLU A 362 21.79 -19.20 -3.67
N ASN A 363 21.12 -20.12 -2.95
CA ASN A 363 19.86 -19.84 -2.27
C ASN A 363 19.98 -19.53 -0.78
N ASP A 364 21.18 -19.19 -0.29
CA ASP A 364 21.37 -18.65 1.07
C ASP A 364 20.56 -17.36 1.24
N VAL A 365 19.58 -17.41 2.13
CA VAL A 365 18.59 -16.35 2.32
C VAL A 365 19.23 -15.14 2.98
N ALA A 366 19.94 -15.34 4.10
CA ALA A 366 20.51 -14.24 4.87
C ALA A 366 21.62 -13.52 4.08
N LEU A 367 22.52 -14.28 3.44
CA LEU A 367 23.58 -13.72 2.61
C LEU A 367 23.00 -12.97 1.40
N GLY A 368 22.00 -13.55 0.76
CA GLY A 368 21.35 -12.94 -0.40
C GLY A 368 20.63 -11.64 -0.04
N ILE A 369 19.87 -11.62 1.05
CA ILE A 369 19.25 -10.40 1.59
C ILE A 369 20.33 -9.33 1.85
N SER A 370 21.40 -9.69 2.55
CA SER A 370 22.49 -8.76 2.87
C SER A 370 23.13 -8.15 1.61
N ARG A 371 23.35 -8.97 0.56
CA ARG A 371 23.90 -8.49 -0.72
C ARG A 371 22.95 -7.53 -1.44
N VAL A 372 21.65 -7.82 -1.47
CA VAL A 372 20.64 -6.91 -2.04
C VAL A 372 20.60 -5.59 -1.26
N GLN A 373 20.57 -5.65 0.09
CA GLN A 373 20.64 -4.47 0.95
C GLN A 373 21.88 -3.61 0.67
N LYS A 374 23.06 -4.24 0.49
CA LYS A 374 24.30 -3.53 0.12
C LYS A 374 24.14 -2.80 -1.21
N LEU A 375 23.65 -3.46 -2.26
CA LEU A 375 23.49 -2.83 -3.56
C LEU A 375 22.48 -1.67 -3.53
N LEU A 376 21.36 -1.81 -2.82
CA LEU A 376 20.38 -0.73 -2.66
C LEU A 376 20.98 0.46 -1.89
N THR A 377 21.66 0.19 -0.76
CA THR A 377 22.27 1.23 0.09
C THR A 377 23.28 2.07 -0.68
N PHE A 378 24.13 1.43 -1.49
CA PHE A 378 25.13 2.11 -2.31
C PHE A 378 24.61 2.60 -3.67
N LYS A 379 23.30 2.50 -3.92
CA LYS A 379 22.67 2.89 -5.20
C LYS A 379 23.27 2.18 -6.42
N MET A 380 23.74 0.96 -6.20
CA MET A 380 24.31 0.05 -7.20
C MET A 380 23.27 -0.95 -7.75
N MET A 381 22.01 -0.79 -7.36
CA MET A 381 20.88 -1.47 -7.96
C MET A 381 19.70 -0.50 -8.10
N THR A 382 19.02 -0.54 -9.24
CA THR A 382 17.71 0.09 -9.45
C THR A 382 16.70 -0.94 -9.93
N VAL A 383 15.42 -0.65 -9.75
CA VAL A 383 14.29 -1.47 -10.23
C VAL A 383 13.49 -0.63 -11.22
N SER A 384 13.09 -1.20 -12.36
CA SER A 384 12.28 -0.48 -13.35
C SER A 384 10.88 -0.23 -12.79
N PRO A 385 10.23 0.93 -13.09
CA PRO A 385 8.80 1.11 -12.85
C PRO A 385 7.94 0.02 -13.49
N ASP A 386 8.42 -0.61 -14.56
CA ASP A 386 7.72 -1.69 -15.26
C ASP A 386 7.84 -3.06 -14.53
N GLN A 387 8.54 -3.11 -13.40
CA GLN A 387 8.60 -4.26 -12.49
C GLN A 387 7.66 -4.05 -11.29
N GLU A 388 6.36 -3.91 -11.57
CA GLU A 388 5.35 -3.49 -10.59
C GLU A 388 5.26 -4.42 -9.38
N ASN A 389 5.33 -5.73 -9.58
CA ASN A 389 5.28 -6.71 -8.50
C ASN A 389 6.54 -6.67 -7.66
N ALA A 390 7.72 -6.59 -8.27
CA ALA A 390 8.97 -6.42 -7.51
C ALA A 390 8.94 -5.14 -6.66
N VAL A 391 8.48 -4.01 -7.22
CA VAL A 391 8.32 -2.75 -6.48
C VAL A 391 7.37 -2.90 -5.31
N ARG A 392 6.22 -3.58 -5.50
CA ARG A 392 5.26 -3.88 -4.44
C ARG A 392 5.89 -4.73 -3.33
N GLU A 393 6.52 -5.85 -3.69
CA GLU A 393 7.10 -6.80 -2.74
C GLU A 393 8.28 -6.22 -1.95
N PHE A 394 9.16 -5.42 -2.58
CA PHE A 394 10.22 -4.69 -1.86
C PHE A 394 9.66 -3.85 -0.70
N GLY A 395 8.43 -3.35 -0.86
CA GLY A 395 7.75 -2.55 0.16
C GLY A 395 7.02 -3.36 1.23
N LEU A 396 6.85 -4.67 1.06
CA LEU A 396 6.09 -5.54 1.97
C LEU A 396 6.97 -6.59 2.64
N TYR A 397 8.12 -6.95 2.05
CA TYR A 397 8.96 -8.05 2.51
C TYR A 397 9.58 -7.77 3.87
N GLU A 398 9.10 -8.47 4.90
CA GLU A 398 9.43 -8.25 6.30
C GLU A 398 9.94 -9.51 7.00
N TYR A 399 10.70 -9.32 8.08
CA TYR A 399 11.09 -10.35 9.02
C TYR A 399 9.92 -10.75 9.92
N ASP A 400 9.82 -12.04 10.26
CA ASP A 400 8.84 -12.52 11.21
C ASP A 400 9.14 -11.96 12.61
N LYS A 401 8.18 -11.22 13.18
CA LYS A 401 8.32 -10.56 14.50
C LYS A 401 8.73 -11.54 15.60
N LYS A 402 8.17 -12.76 15.61
CA LYS A 402 8.49 -13.76 16.63
C LYS A 402 9.89 -14.33 16.44
N SER A 403 10.38 -14.38 15.21
CA SER A 403 11.75 -14.74 14.87
C SER A 403 12.73 -13.72 15.44
N ILE A 404 12.46 -12.42 15.21
CA ILE A 404 13.29 -11.31 15.74
C ILE A 404 13.34 -11.36 17.27
N GLU A 405 12.20 -11.56 17.94
CA GLU A 405 12.12 -11.69 19.40
C GLU A 405 12.97 -12.86 19.95
N ARG A 406 13.22 -13.89 19.12
CA ARG A 406 14.06 -15.05 19.44
C ARG A 406 15.52 -14.87 18.99
N GLY A 407 15.89 -13.69 18.48
CA GLY A 407 17.22 -13.39 17.99
C GLY A 407 17.54 -14.02 16.63
N ARG A 408 16.52 -14.27 15.79
CA ARG A 408 16.67 -14.79 14.43
C ARG A 408 16.04 -13.83 13.43
N GLU A 409 16.59 -13.78 12.22
CA GLU A 409 16.12 -12.92 11.14
C GLU A 409 15.55 -13.78 10.01
N GLU A 410 14.42 -14.43 10.28
CA GLU A 410 13.72 -15.25 9.28
C GLU A 410 12.64 -14.40 8.58
N PRO A 411 12.65 -14.31 7.23
CA PRO A 411 11.62 -13.58 6.49
C PRO A 411 10.26 -14.26 6.58
N VAL A 412 9.19 -13.46 6.56
CA VAL A 412 7.82 -13.96 6.36
C VAL A 412 7.70 -14.45 4.92
N LYS A 413 7.27 -15.70 4.73
CA LYS A 413 7.05 -16.33 3.41
C LYS A 413 5.70 -15.93 2.81
N GLN A 414 5.53 -14.64 2.57
CA GLN A 414 4.33 -14.07 1.96
C GLN A 414 4.75 -12.92 1.06
N ASP A 415 4.25 -12.91 -0.19
CA ASP A 415 4.58 -11.90 -1.19
C ASP A 415 6.12 -11.74 -1.35
N ASP A 416 6.84 -12.87 -1.47
CA ASP A 416 8.31 -12.94 -1.50
C ASP A 416 8.90 -13.47 -2.82
N HIS A 417 8.07 -13.77 -3.81
CA HIS A 417 8.48 -14.43 -5.06
C HIS A 417 9.45 -13.60 -5.89
N GLY A 418 9.11 -12.33 -6.12
CA GLY A 418 9.98 -11.36 -6.78
C GLY A 418 11.25 -11.10 -5.97
N MET A 419 11.15 -11.07 -4.64
CA MET A 419 12.31 -10.90 -3.75
C MET A 419 13.29 -12.07 -3.85
N ASP A 420 12.79 -13.30 -3.91
CA ASP A 420 13.61 -14.50 -4.09
C ASP A 420 14.27 -14.54 -5.46
N ALA A 421 13.53 -14.25 -6.53
CA ALA A 421 14.10 -14.14 -7.87
C ALA A 421 15.20 -13.07 -7.94
N ILE A 422 14.97 -11.88 -7.37
CA ILE A 422 15.97 -10.81 -7.30
C ILE A 422 17.19 -11.22 -6.48
N ARG A 423 16.98 -11.93 -5.37
CA ARG A 423 18.07 -12.48 -4.55
C ARG A 423 18.93 -13.43 -5.37
N TYR A 424 18.33 -14.37 -6.10
CA TYR A 424 19.05 -15.29 -6.99
C TYR A 424 19.84 -14.55 -8.08
N LEU A 425 19.24 -13.52 -8.68
CA LEU A 425 19.91 -12.65 -9.65
C LEU A 425 21.14 -11.98 -9.03
N VAL A 426 20.98 -11.33 -7.88
CA VAL A 426 22.06 -10.57 -7.23
C VAL A 426 23.18 -11.51 -6.77
N MET A 427 22.84 -12.66 -6.21
CA MET A 427 23.81 -13.70 -5.84
C MET A 427 24.62 -14.16 -7.04
N GLY A 428 23.93 -14.50 -8.14
CA GLY A 428 24.56 -14.95 -9.37
C GLY A 428 25.45 -13.91 -10.06
N MET A 429 25.04 -12.64 -9.98
CA MET A 429 25.75 -11.50 -10.55
C MET A 429 26.80 -10.89 -9.60
N TRP A 430 26.88 -11.36 -8.35
CA TRP A 430 27.70 -10.78 -7.29
C TRP A 430 29.17 -10.60 -7.71
N SER A 431 29.75 -11.64 -8.32
CA SER A 431 31.14 -11.61 -8.80
C SER A 431 31.44 -10.51 -9.82
N LYS A 432 30.42 -9.99 -10.53
CA LYS A 432 30.56 -8.93 -11.53
C LYS A 432 30.45 -7.53 -10.95
N ILE A 433 29.87 -7.38 -9.74
CA ILE A 433 29.58 -6.07 -9.13
C ILE A 433 30.33 -5.81 -7.82
N LYS A 434 30.67 -6.85 -7.06
CA LYS A 434 31.21 -6.71 -5.69
C LYS A 434 32.49 -5.88 -5.58
N ASN A 435 33.33 -5.89 -6.63
CA ASN A 435 34.61 -5.17 -6.64
C ASN A 435 34.45 -3.64 -6.74
N TYR A 436 33.24 -3.16 -7.04
CA TYR A 436 32.93 -1.73 -7.12
C TYR A 436 32.28 -1.19 -5.84
N LEU A 437 32.05 -2.03 -4.83
CA LEU A 437 31.53 -1.59 -3.54
C LEU A 437 32.58 -0.71 -2.81
N PRO A 438 32.17 0.41 -2.20
CA PRO A 438 33.08 1.36 -1.57
C PRO A 438 33.75 0.83 -0.29
N VAL A 439 33.22 -0.25 0.30
CA VAL A 439 33.80 -0.92 1.46
C VAL A 439 34.31 -2.29 1.03
N ARG A 440 35.63 -2.48 1.03
CA ARG A 440 36.22 -3.82 0.92
C ARG A 440 36.06 -4.50 2.28
N ASP A 441 35.05 -5.34 2.43
CA ASP A 441 35.00 -6.29 3.53
C ASP A 441 36.24 -7.19 3.42
N LYS A 442 37.11 -7.16 4.43
CA LYS A 442 38.35 -7.95 4.50
C LYS A 442 38.12 -9.46 4.69
N GLU A 443 36.89 -9.96 4.53
CA GLU A 443 36.51 -11.31 4.97
C GLU A 443 36.33 -12.33 3.83
N GLU A 444 36.55 -11.98 2.56
CA GLU A 444 36.47 -12.94 1.43
C GLU A 444 37.85 -13.29 0.82
N GLU A 445 38.88 -13.58 1.63
CA GLU A 445 40.02 -14.37 1.15
C GLU A 445 39.85 -15.83 1.62
N PRO A 446 39.84 -16.84 0.72
CA PRO A 446 39.89 -18.23 1.14
C PRO A 446 41.25 -18.46 1.82
N GLU A 447 41.23 -18.98 3.05
CA GLU A 447 42.43 -19.35 3.79
C GLU A 447 43.36 -20.15 2.89
N GLY A 448 44.57 -19.60 2.73
CA GLY A 448 45.58 -20.08 1.81
C GLY A 448 45.86 -21.57 1.97
N VAL A 449 46.03 -22.22 0.82
CA VAL A 449 46.69 -23.52 0.70
C VAL A 449 48.04 -23.44 1.43
N ILE A 450 48.11 -24.06 2.60
CA ILE A 450 49.39 -24.34 3.26
C ILE A 450 50.10 -25.38 2.37
N LYS A 451 51.24 -24.97 1.81
CA LYS A 451 52.18 -25.83 1.09
C LYS A 451 52.95 -26.74 2.03
#